data_AF-A0A699IGA1-F1
#
_entry.id   AF-A0A699IGA1-F1
#
_cell.length_a   1.000
_cell.length_b   1.000
_cell.length_c   1.000
_cell.angle_alpha   90.00
_cell.angle_beta   90.00
_cell.angle_gamma   90.00
#
_symmetry.space_group_name_H-M   'P 1'
#
loop_
_entity.id
_entity.type
_entity.pdbx_description
1 polymer ?
#
loop_
_entity_poly.entity_id
_entity_poly.type
_entity_poly.pdbx_seq_one_letter_code
_entity_poly.pdbx_strand_id
1 'polypeptide(L)'
;MKNIPVILMGCGGVGRQLLQQIISSRTFHANMGIHLRVVGVCDSKSYVLAPDVILAGFDDNFLKGLCQIKSDGLPLQNCMELGTCEGGPYSEFMIKLTDIAARLHFVLVDCSASSETTKVIIEVLHLGCCAVLANKKPLTGSLEEFDKLFLHPRRIRHESTVGAGLPIIASTNRILSSGDKIVSSIGSLSGTEIC
;
A
#
# COMPACT_ATOMS: atom_id res chain seq x y z
N MET A 1 -2.76 -6.93 21.40
CA MET A 1 -3.01 -6.14 20.18
C MET A 1 -1.87 -6.43 19.20
N LYS A 2 -2.19 -6.78 17.94
CA LYS A 2 -1.20 -7.12 16.91
C LYS A 2 -0.80 -5.86 16.13
N ASN A 3 0.48 -5.50 16.20
CA ASN A 3 1.03 -4.40 15.41
C ASN A 3 1.31 -4.88 13.99
N ILE A 4 0.78 -4.16 13.01
CA ILE A 4 0.96 -4.45 11.59
C ILE A 4 1.71 -3.27 10.98
N PRO A 5 3.02 -3.40 10.70
CA PRO A 5 3.80 -2.36 10.04
C PRO A 5 3.30 -2.16 8.61
N VAL A 6 3.08 -0.91 8.23
CA VAL A 6 2.59 -0.50 6.91
C VAL A 6 3.57 0.47 6.28
N ILE A 7 3.96 0.18 5.03
CA ILE A 7 4.75 1.09 4.21
C ILE A 7 3.90 1.47 3.00
N LEU A 8 3.67 2.76 2.80
CA LEU A 8 2.83 3.28 1.71
C LEU A 8 3.70 3.77 0.54
N MET A 9 3.47 3.26 -0.66
CA MET A 9 3.98 3.82 -1.90
C MET A 9 2.90 4.65 -2.58
N GLY A 10 3.22 5.91 -2.88
CA GLY A 10 2.30 6.84 -3.55
C GLY A 10 1.41 7.58 -2.56
N CYS A 11 1.86 8.75 -2.10
CA CYS A 11 1.08 9.65 -1.25
C CYS A 11 0.29 10.70 -2.06
N GLY A 12 -0.40 10.25 -3.13
CA GLY A 12 -1.35 11.05 -3.91
C GLY A 12 -2.72 11.13 -3.26
N GLY A 13 -3.78 11.36 -4.04
CA GLY A 13 -5.17 11.43 -3.52
C GLY A 13 -5.59 10.18 -2.75
N VAL A 14 -5.43 9.00 -3.34
CA VAL A 14 -5.78 7.71 -2.70
C VAL A 14 -4.90 7.44 -1.47
N GLY A 15 -3.59 7.62 -1.58
CA GLY A 15 -2.66 7.38 -0.47
C GLY A 15 -2.94 8.28 0.75
N ARG A 16 -3.19 9.58 0.53
CA ARG A 16 -3.59 10.49 1.62
C ARG A 16 -4.92 10.08 2.25
N GLN A 17 -5.91 9.73 1.44
CA GLN A 17 -7.20 9.29 1.96
C GLN A 17 -7.06 8.02 2.81
N LEU A 18 -6.21 7.08 2.40
CA LEU A 18 -5.91 5.88 3.17
C LEU A 18 -5.27 6.24 4.53
N LEU A 19 -4.29 7.14 4.57
CA LEU A 19 -3.69 7.59 5.83
C LEU A 19 -4.72 8.23 6.77
N GLN A 20 -5.60 9.08 6.23
CA GLN A 20 -6.69 9.69 7.00
C GLN A 20 -7.69 8.64 7.51
N GLN A 21 -8.01 7.63 6.71
CA GLN A 21 -8.87 6.51 7.14
C GLN A 21 -8.21 5.68 8.24
N ILE A 22 -6.90 5.42 8.16
CA ILE A 22 -6.16 4.70 9.21
C ILE A 22 -6.26 5.46 10.55
N ILE A 23 -6.07 6.78 10.53
CA ILE A 23 -6.17 7.65 11.71
C ILE A 23 -7.61 7.68 12.24
N SER A 24 -8.59 7.87 11.37
CA SER A 24 -10.00 7.97 11.77
C SER A 24 -10.56 6.64 12.29
N SER A 25 -9.94 5.52 11.92
CA SER A 25 -10.39 4.17 12.26
C SER A 25 -9.57 3.51 13.39
N ARG A 26 -8.75 4.26 14.14
CA ARG A 26 -7.92 3.71 15.23
C ARG A 26 -8.72 2.88 16.24
N THR A 27 -9.86 3.39 16.70
CA THR A 27 -10.75 2.68 17.63
C THR A 27 -11.30 1.39 17.03
N PHE A 28 -11.69 1.42 15.76
CA PHE A 28 -12.18 0.25 15.04
C PHE A 28 -11.10 -0.83 14.92
N HIS A 29 -9.89 -0.44 14.52
CA HIS A 29 -8.74 -1.35 14.47
C HIS A 29 -8.42 -1.95 15.85
N ALA A 30 -8.43 -1.13 16.91
CA ALA A 30 -8.20 -1.59 18.27
C ALA A 30 -9.25 -2.62 18.73
N ASN A 31 -10.52 -2.43 18.39
CA ASN A 31 -11.60 -3.39 18.66
C ASN A 31 -11.42 -4.72 17.91
N MET A 32 -10.80 -4.68 16.73
CA MET A 32 -10.37 -5.88 15.99
C MET A 32 -9.07 -6.49 16.53
N GLY A 33 -8.49 -5.92 17.59
CA GLY A 33 -7.24 -6.37 18.18
C GLY A 33 -5.99 -6.06 17.36
N ILE A 34 -6.07 -5.16 16.38
CA ILE A 34 -4.97 -4.78 15.49
C ILE A 34 -4.59 -3.31 15.63
N HIS A 35 -3.35 -2.99 15.29
CA HIS A 35 -2.88 -1.61 15.16
C HIS A 35 -2.07 -1.47 13.88
N LEU A 36 -2.59 -0.71 12.92
CA LEU A 36 -1.90 -0.42 11.66
C LEU A 36 -0.86 0.67 11.91
N ARG A 37 0.41 0.28 12.01
CA ARG A 37 1.51 1.19 12.31
C ARG A 37 2.15 1.62 11.00
N VAL A 38 1.91 2.85 10.56
CA VAL A 38 2.57 3.39 9.38
C VAL A 38 4.02 3.69 9.73
N VAL A 39 4.96 2.96 9.11
CA VAL A 39 6.40 3.09 9.37
C VAL A 39 7.16 3.71 8.21
N GLY A 40 6.50 3.91 7.07
CA GLY A 40 7.12 4.49 5.89
C GLY A 40 6.12 5.01 4.88
N VAL A 41 6.50 6.08 4.18
CA VAL A 41 5.77 6.64 3.04
C VAL A 41 6.77 7.03 1.95
N CYS A 42 6.50 6.67 0.71
CA CYS A 42 7.27 7.12 -0.44
C CYS A 42 6.39 7.77 -1.51
N ASP A 43 7.01 8.63 -2.32
CA ASP A 43 6.49 9.08 -3.60
C ASP A 43 7.51 8.78 -4.71
N SER A 44 7.30 9.32 -5.90
CA SER A 44 8.20 9.09 -7.04
C SER A 44 9.59 9.73 -6.89
N LYS A 45 9.77 10.63 -5.92
CA LYS A 45 11.02 11.38 -5.71
C LYS A 45 11.78 10.90 -4.49
N SER A 46 11.08 10.53 -3.42
CA SER A 46 11.68 10.32 -2.11
C SER A 46 10.87 9.40 -1.22
N TYR A 47 11.49 8.99 -0.11
CA TYR A 47 10.82 8.29 0.97
C TYR A 47 11.08 8.98 2.31
N VAL A 48 10.18 8.71 3.25
CA VAL A 48 10.35 8.97 4.69
C VAL A 48 10.02 7.70 5.46
N LEU A 49 10.84 7.38 6.45
CA LEU A 49 10.74 6.21 7.33
C LEU A 49 10.73 6.67 8.79
N ALA A 50 10.02 5.93 9.64
CA ALA A 50 10.08 6.14 11.08
C ALA A 50 11.51 5.83 11.57
N PRO A 51 12.03 6.56 12.60
CA PRO A 51 13.41 6.40 13.07
C PRO A 51 13.75 4.98 13.52
N ASP A 52 12.77 4.30 14.12
CA ASP A 52 12.85 2.88 14.43
C ASP A 52 11.61 2.19 13.89
N VAL A 53 11.72 1.61 12.71
CA VAL A 53 10.62 0.88 12.06
C VAL A 53 10.20 -0.40 12.79
N ILE A 54 11.04 -0.93 13.70
CA ILE A 54 10.75 -2.15 14.48
C ILE A 54 9.89 -1.79 15.68
N LEU A 55 10.25 -0.75 16.42
CA LEU A 55 9.59 -0.38 17.69
C LEU A 55 8.55 0.73 17.51
N ALA A 56 8.74 1.63 16.57
CA ALA A 56 7.91 2.80 16.37
C ALA A 56 7.32 2.91 14.95
N GLY A 57 6.40 3.85 14.80
CA GLY A 57 5.85 4.31 13.54
C GLY A 57 5.51 5.78 13.67
N PHE A 58 5.02 6.39 12.59
CA PHE A 58 4.56 7.76 12.63
C PHE A 58 3.30 7.88 13.48
N ASP A 59 3.28 8.88 14.35
CA ASP A 59 2.09 9.24 15.12
C ASP A 59 1.05 9.94 14.24
N ASP A 60 -0.16 10.12 14.79
CA ASP A 60 -1.27 10.69 14.04
C ASP A 60 -1.04 12.18 13.68
N ASN A 61 -0.21 12.92 14.43
CA ASN A 61 0.10 14.32 14.10
C ASN A 61 1.07 14.40 12.93
N PHE A 62 2.11 13.56 12.93
CA PHE A 62 3.04 13.43 11.82
C PHE A 62 2.32 13.02 10.54
N LEU A 63 1.44 12.01 10.61
CA LEU A 63 0.68 11.56 9.44
C LEU A 63 -0.28 12.63 8.91
N LYS A 64 -0.91 13.44 9.78
CA LYS A 64 -1.73 14.59 9.36
C LYS A 64 -0.89 15.66 8.69
N GLY A 65 0.26 16.01 9.28
CA GLY A 65 1.19 16.98 8.70
C GLY A 65 1.72 16.52 7.34
N LEU A 66 2.09 15.24 7.21
CA LEU A 66 2.51 14.64 5.94
C LEU A 66 1.39 14.74 4.89
N CYS A 67 0.15 14.44 5.27
CA CYS A 67 -1.00 14.60 4.37
C CYS A 67 -1.16 16.06 3.91
N GLN A 68 -0.97 17.03 4.80
CA GLN A 68 -1.06 18.45 4.48
C GLN A 68 0.04 18.88 3.50
N ILE A 69 1.31 18.56 3.79
CA ILE A 69 2.46 18.81 2.91
C ILE A 69 2.19 18.26 1.50
N LYS A 70 1.70 17.02 1.40
CA LYS A 70 1.39 16.41 0.09
C LYS A 70 0.14 16.99 -0.57
N SER A 71 -0.79 17.55 0.20
CA SER A 71 -1.95 18.28 -0.34
C SER A 71 -1.53 19.61 -0.95
N ASP A 72 -0.55 20.28 -0.34
CA ASP A 72 0.00 21.56 -0.79
C ASP A 72 0.99 21.41 -1.97
N GLY A 73 1.16 20.19 -2.48
CA GLY A 73 2.08 19.90 -3.58
C GLY A 73 3.56 19.89 -3.19
N LEU A 74 3.86 19.99 -1.90
CA LEU A 74 5.22 19.99 -1.37
C LEU A 74 5.81 18.57 -1.37
N PRO A 75 7.15 18.46 -1.40
CA PRO A 75 7.82 17.17 -1.47
C PRO A 75 7.97 16.54 -0.06
N LEU A 76 8.19 15.21 0.02
CA LEU A 76 8.21 14.51 1.31
C LEU A 76 9.36 14.94 2.23
N GLN A 77 10.44 15.52 1.69
CA GLN A 77 11.57 16.04 2.47
C GLN A 77 11.12 17.10 3.48
N ASN A 78 10.05 17.84 3.21
CA ASN A 78 9.51 18.82 4.16
C ASN A 78 8.93 18.16 5.43
N CYS A 79 8.69 16.85 5.42
CA CYS A 79 8.25 16.13 6.62
C CYS A 79 9.35 16.05 7.69
N MET A 80 10.61 16.31 7.34
CA MET A 80 11.72 16.39 8.31
C MET A 80 11.50 17.47 9.37
N GLU A 81 10.70 18.50 9.06
CA GLU A 81 10.35 19.58 9.99
C GLU A 81 9.24 19.18 10.97
N LEU A 82 8.49 18.10 10.68
CA LEU A 82 7.37 17.64 11.51
C LEU A 82 7.82 16.79 12.70
N GLY A 83 9.02 16.23 12.65
CA GLY A 83 9.55 15.37 13.69
C GLY A 83 10.68 14.47 13.20
N THR A 84 11.19 13.62 14.09
CA THR A 84 12.28 12.70 13.76
C THR A 84 11.80 11.67 12.73
N CYS A 85 12.44 11.65 11.58
CA CYS A 85 12.26 10.65 10.53
C CYS A 85 13.58 10.49 9.76
N GLU A 86 13.75 9.34 9.13
CA GLU A 86 14.80 9.12 8.15
C GLU A 86 14.21 9.34 6.75
N GLY A 87 14.94 9.93 5.83
CA GLY A 87 14.47 10.04 4.46
C GLY A 87 15.61 10.15 3.47
N GLY A 88 15.27 9.88 2.21
CA GLY A 88 16.24 9.79 1.13
C GLY A 88 15.57 9.75 -0.24
N PRO A 89 16.38 9.69 -1.31
CA PRO A 89 15.87 9.61 -2.66
C PRO A 89 15.19 8.24 -2.91
N TYR A 90 14.20 8.21 -3.80
CA TYR A 90 13.48 6.97 -4.15
C TYR A 90 14.42 5.85 -4.64
N SER A 91 15.55 6.19 -5.27
CA SER A 91 16.54 5.22 -5.75
C SER A 91 17.11 4.32 -4.65
N GLU A 92 17.16 4.79 -3.41
CA GLU A 92 17.65 4.02 -2.26
C GLU A 92 16.55 3.23 -1.55
N PHE A 93 15.28 3.46 -1.93
CA PHE A 93 14.14 2.93 -1.20
C PHE A 93 14.10 1.39 -1.20
N MET A 94 14.47 0.75 -2.31
CA MET A 94 14.51 -0.71 -2.36
C MET A 94 15.56 -1.29 -1.39
N ILE A 95 16.73 -0.66 -1.27
CA ILE A 95 17.77 -1.10 -0.32
C ILE A 95 17.22 -1.03 1.10
N LYS A 96 16.51 0.05 1.44
CA LYS A 96 15.84 0.19 2.74
C LYS A 96 14.77 -0.88 2.96
N LEU A 97 13.91 -1.15 1.98
CA LEU A 97 12.89 -2.19 2.09
C LEU A 97 13.50 -3.57 2.34
N THR A 98 14.59 -3.93 1.67
CA THR A 98 15.29 -5.21 1.91
C THR A 98 15.84 -5.29 3.33
N ASP A 99 16.49 -4.24 3.82
CA ASP A 99 17.01 -4.18 5.19
C ASP A 99 15.90 -4.28 6.26
N ILE A 100 14.75 -3.63 6.00
CA ILE A 100 13.59 -3.73 6.88
C ILE A 100 13.03 -5.15 6.86
N ALA A 101 12.85 -5.74 5.68
CA ALA A 101 12.28 -7.08 5.50
C ALA A 101 13.13 -8.17 6.18
N ALA A 102 14.46 -7.99 6.25
CA ALA A 102 15.36 -8.89 6.96
C ALA A 102 15.09 -8.95 8.48
N ARG A 103 14.45 -7.90 9.04
CA ARG A 103 14.23 -7.75 10.49
C ARG A 103 12.74 -7.78 10.87
N LEU A 104 11.86 -7.47 9.93
CA LEU A 104 10.44 -7.23 10.19
C LEU A 104 9.58 -7.53 8.95
N HIS A 105 8.55 -8.37 9.13
CA HIS A 105 7.51 -8.49 8.10
C HIS A 105 6.57 -7.28 8.13
N PHE A 106 6.32 -6.69 6.97
CA PHE A 106 5.43 -5.54 6.80
C PHE A 106 4.43 -5.75 5.66
N VAL A 107 3.47 -4.83 5.57
CA VAL A 107 2.54 -4.71 4.45
C VAL A 107 2.93 -3.50 3.60
N LEU A 108 3.34 -3.75 2.36
CA LEU A 108 3.55 -2.71 1.35
C LEU A 108 2.21 -2.37 0.70
N VAL A 109 1.82 -1.10 0.72
CA VAL A 109 0.59 -0.63 0.07
C VAL A 109 0.96 0.21 -1.14
N ASP A 110 0.56 -0.22 -2.33
CA ASP A 110 0.78 0.52 -3.57
C ASP A 110 -0.46 1.34 -3.95
N CYS A 111 -0.41 2.64 -3.63
CA CYS A 111 -1.35 3.66 -4.07
C CYS A 111 -0.73 4.57 -5.15
N SER A 112 0.33 4.12 -5.82
CA SER A 112 0.94 4.83 -6.94
C SER A 112 0.14 4.65 -8.23
N ALA A 113 0.59 5.32 -9.30
CA ALA A 113 0.07 5.15 -10.66
C ALA A 113 1.21 4.70 -11.61
N SER A 114 2.20 3.98 -11.10
CA SER A 114 3.47 3.69 -11.79
C SER A 114 3.59 2.18 -12.09
N SER A 115 4.19 1.83 -13.22
CA SER A 115 4.56 0.43 -13.54
C SER A 115 5.88 0.02 -12.90
N GLU A 116 6.67 1.00 -12.46
CA GLU A 116 7.99 0.80 -11.88
C GLU A 116 7.91 0.14 -10.49
N THR A 117 6.74 0.18 -9.83
CA THR A 117 6.49 -0.48 -8.54
C THR A 117 6.42 -2.00 -8.64
N THR A 118 6.16 -2.59 -9.80
CA THR A 118 6.01 -4.04 -9.98
C THR A 118 7.22 -4.81 -9.45
N LYS A 119 8.44 -4.36 -9.79
CA LYS A 119 9.69 -5.01 -9.34
C LYS A 119 9.83 -4.96 -7.82
N VAL A 120 9.49 -3.82 -7.21
CA VAL A 120 9.52 -3.62 -5.75
C VAL A 120 8.53 -4.56 -5.06
N ILE A 121 7.32 -4.69 -5.60
CA ILE A 121 6.28 -5.56 -5.05
C ILE A 121 6.71 -7.03 -5.11
N ILE A 122 7.22 -7.49 -6.25
CA ILE A 122 7.71 -8.87 -6.42
C ILE A 122 8.80 -9.18 -5.39
N GLU A 123 9.78 -8.28 -5.25
CA GLU A 123 10.88 -8.46 -4.30
C GLU A 123 10.38 -8.51 -2.84
N VAL A 124 9.48 -7.61 -2.45
CA VAL A 124 8.88 -7.61 -1.10
C VAL A 124 8.09 -8.89 -0.82
N LEU A 125 7.36 -9.42 -1.81
CA LEU A 125 6.65 -10.70 -1.68
C LEU A 125 7.61 -11.88 -1.53
N HIS A 126 8.73 -11.87 -2.28
CA HIS A 126 9.79 -12.88 -2.19
C HIS A 126 10.47 -12.87 -0.81
N LEU A 127 10.66 -11.68 -0.22
CA LEU A 127 11.19 -11.49 1.13
C LEU A 127 10.18 -11.85 2.24
N GLY A 128 9.01 -12.40 1.90
CA GLY A 128 8.07 -12.93 2.87
C GLY A 128 7.03 -11.92 3.38
N CYS A 129 7.09 -10.68 2.92
CA CYS A 129 6.16 -9.62 3.29
C CYS A 129 4.87 -9.67 2.45
N CYS A 130 3.91 -8.80 2.77
CA CYS A 130 2.63 -8.72 2.08
C CYS A 130 2.53 -7.46 1.22
N ALA A 131 1.69 -7.50 0.20
CA ALA A 131 1.38 -6.37 -0.67
C ALA A 131 -0.13 -6.13 -0.79
N VAL A 132 -0.54 -4.87 -0.81
CA VAL A 132 -1.92 -4.44 -1.10
C VAL A 132 -1.88 -3.40 -2.20
N LEU A 133 -2.58 -3.63 -3.31
CA LEU A 133 -2.52 -2.79 -4.50
C LEU A 133 -3.84 -2.05 -4.71
N ALA A 134 -3.77 -0.73 -4.84
CA ALA A 134 -4.79 0.09 -5.50
C ALA A 134 -4.37 0.44 -6.95
N ASN A 135 -3.09 0.30 -7.27
CA ASN A 135 -2.54 0.45 -8.60
C ASN A 135 -2.82 -0.77 -9.47
N LYS A 136 -3.42 -0.57 -10.65
CA LYS A 136 -3.71 -1.65 -11.61
C LYS A 136 -2.53 -2.02 -12.51
N LYS A 137 -1.53 -1.13 -12.67
CA LYS A 137 -0.43 -1.35 -13.63
C LYS A 137 0.37 -2.64 -13.38
N PRO A 138 0.67 -3.04 -12.13
CA PRO A 138 1.35 -4.31 -11.89
C PRO A 138 0.57 -5.55 -12.35
N LEU A 139 -0.76 -5.45 -12.41
CA LEU A 139 -1.64 -6.57 -12.77
C LEU A 139 -1.92 -6.70 -14.27
N THR A 140 -1.58 -5.65 -15.04
CA THR A 140 -1.83 -5.59 -16.49
C THR A 140 -0.53 -5.75 -17.30
N GLY A 141 0.55 -6.22 -16.66
CA GLY A 141 1.82 -6.51 -17.31
C GLY A 141 1.79 -7.81 -18.12
N SER A 142 2.97 -8.38 -18.37
CA SER A 142 3.07 -9.70 -18.98
C SER A 142 2.52 -10.80 -18.07
N LEU A 143 2.08 -11.92 -18.64
CA LEU A 143 1.63 -13.08 -17.85
C LEU A 143 2.74 -13.59 -16.93
N GLU A 144 4.00 -13.53 -17.37
CA GLU A 144 5.15 -13.92 -16.55
C GLU A 144 5.30 -13.04 -15.30
N GLU A 145 5.12 -11.72 -15.42
CA GLU A 145 5.14 -10.80 -14.27
C GLU A 145 3.95 -11.02 -13.35
N PHE A 146 2.77 -11.29 -13.93
CA PHE A 146 1.57 -11.64 -13.17
C PHE A 146 1.82 -12.90 -12.34
N ASP A 147 2.34 -13.97 -12.95
CA ASP A 147 2.64 -15.21 -12.25
C ASP A 147 3.64 -14.99 -11.09
N LYS A 148 4.66 -14.15 -11.30
CA LYS A 148 5.61 -13.75 -10.24
C LYS A 148 4.92 -13.04 -9.07
N LEU A 149 3.97 -12.14 -9.33
CA LEU A 149 3.20 -11.46 -8.29
C LEU A 149 2.32 -12.42 -7.48
N PHE A 150 1.81 -13.47 -8.11
CA PHE A 150 0.88 -14.42 -7.50
C PHE A 150 1.50 -15.75 -7.08
N LEU A 151 2.83 -15.86 -7.02
CA LEU A 151 3.54 -17.01 -6.40
C LEU A 151 3.07 -17.28 -4.96
N HIS A 152 2.65 -16.23 -4.25
CA HIS A 152 2.15 -16.30 -2.88
C HIS A 152 0.79 -15.60 -2.76
N PRO A 153 -0.31 -16.21 -3.25
CA PRO A 153 -1.60 -15.53 -3.43
C PRO A 153 -2.24 -15.07 -2.10
N ARG A 154 -1.82 -15.65 -0.96
CA ARG A 154 -2.27 -15.24 0.38
C ARG A 154 -1.61 -13.94 0.87
N ARG A 155 -0.53 -13.48 0.24
CA ARG A 155 0.25 -12.30 0.62
C ARG A 155 -0.06 -11.07 -0.24
N ILE A 156 -0.84 -11.20 -1.30
CA ILE A 156 -1.21 -10.10 -2.19
C ILE A 156 -2.72 -9.86 -2.17
N ARG A 157 -3.15 -8.60 -2.10
CA ARG A 157 -4.55 -8.18 -2.25
C ARG A 157 -4.62 -7.00 -3.22
N HIS A 158 -5.69 -6.90 -4.00
CA HIS A 158 -5.79 -5.88 -5.05
C HIS A 158 -7.24 -5.44 -5.32
N GLU A 159 -8.09 -5.47 -4.29
CA GLU A 159 -9.54 -5.21 -4.41
C GLU A 159 -9.84 -3.91 -5.16
N SER A 160 -9.19 -2.82 -4.76
CA SER A 160 -9.49 -1.49 -5.30
C SER A 160 -9.01 -1.24 -6.72
N THR A 161 -8.42 -2.23 -7.38
CA THR A 161 -8.03 -2.15 -8.79
C THR A 161 -9.22 -2.33 -9.75
N VAL A 162 -10.33 -2.92 -9.27
CA VAL A 162 -11.57 -3.14 -10.05
C VAL A 162 -12.78 -2.73 -9.21
N GLY A 163 -13.56 -1.76 -9.67
CA GLY A 163 -14.76 -1.31 -8.95
C GLY A 163 -14.48 -0.50 -7.67
N ALA A 164 -13.25 -0.02 -7.48
CA ALA A 164 -12.82 0.84 -6.37
C ALA A 164 -13.14 0.26 -4.97
N GLY A 165 -14.22 0.72 -4.33
CA GLY A 165 -14.62 0.24 -3.01
C GLY A 165 -15.53 -0.98 -3.04
N LEU A 166 -16.01 -1.40 -4.22
CA LEU A 166 -16.93 -2.52 -4.35
C LEU A 166 -16.19 -3.85 -4.21
N PRO A 167 -16.79 -4.86 -3.53
CA PRO A 167 -16.14 -6.14 -3.28
C PRO A 167 -16.18 -7.06 -4.50
N ILE A 168 -15.73 -6.58 -5.67
CA ILE A 168 -15.79 -7.34 -6.94
C ILE A 168 -14.87 -8.56 -6.89
N ILE A 169 -13.61 -8.37 -6.52
CA ILE A 169 -12.58 -9.41 -6.55
C ILE A 169 -12.81 -10.39 -5.39
N ALA A 170 -13.11 -9.89 -4.19
CA ALA A 170 -13.44 -10.72 -3.05
C ALA A 170 -14.68 -11.61 -3.30
N SER A 171 -15.74 -11.06 -3.90
CA SER A 171 -16.95 -11.83 -4.22
C SER A 171 -16.68 -12.87 -5.29
N THR A 172 -15.95 -12.50 -6.33
CA THR A 172 -15.54 -13.41 -7.42
C THR A 172 -14.73 -14.59 -6.89
N ASN A 173 -13.73 -14.31 -6.05
CA ASN A 173 -12.91 -15.36 -5.44
C ASN A 173 -13.72 -16.28 -4.53
N ARG A 174 -14.73 -15.75 -3.83
CA ARG A 174 -15.62 -16.55 -2.98
C ARG A 174 -16.44 -17.54 -3.78
N ILE A 175 -17.01 -17.11 -4.91
CA ILE A 175 -17.78 -17.95 -5.85
C ILE A 175 -16.88 -19.02 -6.47
N LEU A 176 -15.70 -18.65 -6.95
CA LEU A 176 -14.73 -19.62 -7.49
C LEU A 176 -14.31 -20.65 -6.43
N SER A 177 -14.12 -20.21 -5.19
CA SER A 177 -13.72 -21.10 -4.08
C SER A 177 -14.83 -22.05 -3.63
N SER A 178 -16.11 -21.76 -3.90
CA SER A 178 -17.22 -22.69 -3.68
C SER A 178 -17.38 -23.74 -4.78
N GLY A 179 -16.58 -23.67 -5.84
CA GLY A 179 -16.63 -24.59 -6.98
C GLY A 179 -17.54 -24.12 -8.11
N ASP A 180 -18.13 -22.93 -7.99
CA ASP A 180 -18.92 -22.34 -9.06
C ASP A 180 -18.03 -21.86 -10.22
N LYS A 181 -18.60 -21.81 -11.42
CA LYS A 181 -17.90 -21.36 -12.63
C LYS A 181 -18.45 -20.03 -13.10
N ILE A 182 -17.56 -19.10 -13.43
CA ILE A 182 -17.94 -17.83 -14.06
C ILE A 182 -18.13 -18.09 -15.55
N VAL A 183 -19.35 -17.87 -16.03
CA VAL A 183 -19.68 -17.99 -17.47
C VAL A 183 -19.45 -16.68 -18.19
N SER A 184 -19.82 -15.56 -17.59
CA SER A 184 -19.61 -14.21 -18.14
C SER A 184 -19.60 -13.17 -17.04
N SER A 185 -18.94 -12.04 -17.31
CA SER A 185 -18.92 -10.84 -16.47
C SER A 185 -19.14 -9.62 -17.34
N ILE A 186 -20.13 -8.78 -17.01
CA ILE A 186 -20.46 -7.55 -17.74
C ILE A 186 -20.57 -6.43 -16.70
N GLY A 187 -19.94 -5.29 -16.96
CA GLY A 187 -20.03 -4.13 -16.09
C GLY A 187 -19.38 -2.90 -16.70
N SER A 188 -19.79 -1.72 -16.22
CA SER A 188 -19.12 -0.46 -16.53
C SER A 188 -18.14 -0.12 -15.40
N LEU A 189 -16.85 -0.07 -15.72
CA LEU A 189 -15.76 0.04 -14.74
C LEU A 189 -14.98 1.38 -14.85
N SER A 190 -15.48 2.33 -15.65
CA SER A 190 -14.90 3.66 -15.84
C SER A 190 -15.80 4.72 -15.23
N GLY A 191 -15.39 5.32 -14.11
CA GLY A 191 -16.15 6.41 -13.49
C GLY A 191 -16.15 7.70 -14.32
N THR A 192 -15.19 7.87 -15.23
CA THR A 192 -15.05 9.08 -16.07
C THR A 192 -16.06 9.12 -17.21
N GLU A 193 -16.62 7.97 -17.60
CA GLU A 193 -17.56 7.85 -18.73
C GLU A 193 -19.03 7.77 -18.27
N ILE A 194 -19.27 7.80 -16.96
CA ILE A 194 -20.61 7.66 -16.34
C ILE A 194 -21.09 8.99 -15.72
N CYS A 195 -20.24 10.03 -15.69
CA CYS A 195 -20.57 11.35 -15.15
C CYS A 195 -20.76 12.39 -16.26
#